data_AF-A0A6A7AAR0-F1
#
_entry.id   AF-A0A6A7AAR0-F1
#
_cell.length_a   1.000
_cell.length_b   1.000
_cell.length_c   1.000
_cell.angle_alpha   90.00
_cell.angle_beta   90.00
_cell.angle_gamma   90.00
#
_symmetry.space_group_name_H-M   'P 1'
#
loop_
_entity.id
_entity.type
_entity.pdbx_description
1 polymer ?
#
loop_
_entity_poly.entity_id
_entity_poly.type
_entity_poly.pdbx_seq_one_letter_code
_entity_poly.pdbx_strand_id
1 'polypeptide(L)'
;MLQRTILRASRQAARPSTAFAPLRQPLVSTRVATSPAIRWYSDAPAAKEGEAAEKKEEAATVNDEAAKLKTDIEKKDKEIVELKDKYLRSVADFRNLQERTKREIQGAKDFAIQRFARDLVESVDNLDRALGTVPAEKLKADGNVDLIALHDGIKMTDSILISTLKKHGLERFDPSDSGEKFNPNVHEAVFQAPQPDKEDGICFHTQQKGFLLNGRVLRPAKVGVVKNA
;
A
#
# COMPACT_ATOMS: atom_id res chain seq x y z
N MET A 1 31.64 -36.28 -39.70
CA MET A 1 30.84 -36.00 -38.49
C MET A 1 29.63 -35.18 -38.92
N LEU A 2 28.52 -35.80 -39.30
CA LEU A 2 27.37 -36.14 -38.45
C LEU A 2 26.68 -34.91 -37.82
N GLN A 3 25.62 -34.47 -38.51
CA GLN A 3 24.30 -34.00 -38.04
C GLN A 3 24.18 -33.18 -36.73
N ARG A 4 23.50 -32.02 -36.84
CA ARG A 4 22.22 -31.65 -36.15
C ARG A 4 22.01 -30.12 -36.28
N THR A 5 21.26 -29.62 -37.26
CA THR A 5 19.83 -29.30 -37.15
C THR A 5 19.33 -29.08 -35.70
N ILE A 6 18.94 -27.84 -35.38
CA ILE A 6 17.61 -27.49 -34.85
C ILE A 6 17.40 -26.00 -35.10
N LEU A 7 16.44 -25.71 -35.99
CA LEU A 7 15.82 -24.42 -36.20
C LEU A 7 15.15 -23.96 -34.90
N ARG A 8 15.49 -22.76 -34.43
CA ARG A 8 14.70 -22.08 -33.38
C ARG A 8 13.62 -21.26 -34.07
N ALA A 9 12.48 -21.90 -34.32
CA ALA A 9 11.28 -21.26 -34.82
C ALA A 9 10.86 -20.11 -33.88
N SER A 10 10.94 -18.88 -34.37
CA SER A 10 10.34 -17.70 -33.77
C SER A 10 8.82 -17.79 -33.91
N ARG A 11 8.14 -18.35 -32.90
CA ARG A 11 6.69 -18.16 -32.73
C ARG A 11 6.44 -16.70 -32.31
N GLN A 12 6.26 -15.83 -33.30
CA GLN A 12 5.54 -14.58 -33.10
C GLN A 12 4.07 -14.94 -32.83
N ALA A 13 3.67 -14.91 -31.57
CA ALA A 13 2.27 -14.99 -31.19
C ALA A 13 1.60 -13.67 -31.56
N ALA A 14 0.87 -13.67 -32.68
CA ALA A 14 -0.05 -12.61 -33.07
C ALA A 14 -1.12 -12.47 -31.99
N ARG A 15 -1.19 -11.29 -31.35
CA ARG A 15 -2.30 -10.91 -30.46
C ARG A 15 -3.48 -10.47 -31.35
N PRO A 16 -4.66 -11.11 -31.29
CA PRO A 16 -5.85 -10.52 -31.89
C PRO A 16 -6.33 -9.37 -31.01
N SER A 17 -6.23 -8.14 -31.51
CA SER A 17 -6.87 -6.96 -30.96
C SER A 17 -8.39 -7.07 -31.18
N THR A 18 -9.13 -7.57 -30.20
CA THR A 18 -10.58 -7.45 -30.20
C THR A 18 -10.96 -6.07 -29.67
N ALA A 19 -11.45 -5.23 -30.59
CA ALA A 19 -12.03 -3.93 -30.27
C ALA A 19 -13.27 -4.12 -29.40
N PHE A 20 -13.24 -3.57 -28.19
CA PHE A 20 -14.39 -3.54 -27.28
C PHE A 20 -15.32 -2.40 -27.72
N ALA A 21 -16.31 -2.72 -28.56
CA ALA A 21 -17.37 -1.79 -28.91
C ALA A 21 -18.42 -1.75 -27.77
N PRO A 22 -18.85 -0.56 -27.30
CA PRO A 22 -19.93 -0.50 -26.32
C PRO A 22 -21.27 -0.81 -26.99
N LEU A 23 -21.94 -1.88 -26.54
CA LEU A 23 -23.33 -2.16 -26.90
C LEU A 23 -24.23 -1.05 -26.33
N ARG A 24 -24.71 -0.19 -27.22
CA ARG A 24 -25.75 0.81 -26.95
C ARG A 24 -27.09 0.08 -26.82
N GLN A 25 -27.55 -0.15 -25.59
CA GLN A 25 -28.88 -0.70 -25.33
C GLN A 25 -29.97 0.32 -25.70
N PRO A 26 -31.07 -0.06 -26.37
CA PRO A 26 -32.21 0.81 -26.52
C PRO A 26 -33.00 0.86 -25.20
N LEU A 27 -33.36 2.06 -24.76
CA LEU A 27 -34.32 2.30 -23.68
C LEU A 27 -35.71 1.80 -24.13
N VAL A 28 -36.06 0.58 -23.75
CA VAL A 28 -37.44 0.10 -23.86
C VAL A 28 -38.20 0.61 -22.63
N SER A 29 -39.04 1.61 -22.86
CA SER A 29 -40.02 2.10 -21.90
C SER A 29 -41.00 0.98 -21.56
N THR A 30 -40.89 0.41 -20.36
CA THR A 30 -41.89 -0.49 -19.81
C THR A 30 -43.12 0.31 -19.44
N ARG A 31 -44.15 0.30 -20.30
CA ARG A 31 -45.51 0.67 -19.90
C ARG A 31 -45.94 -0.28 -18.78
N VAL A 32 -46.24 0.27 -17.61
CA VAL A 32 -46.94 -0.43 -16.53
C VAL A 32 -48.34 -0.79 -17.05
N ALA A 33 -48.56 -2.05 -17.37
CA ALA A 33 -49.90 -2.59 -17.59
C ALA A 33 -50.54 -2.77 -16.21
N THR A 34 -51.51 -1.93 -15.88
CA THR A 34 -52.39 -2.12 -14.73
C THR A 34 -53.19 -3.42 -14.94
N SER A 35 -52.91 -4.46 -14.15
CA SER A 35 -53.77 -5.65 -14.08
C SER A 35 -55.15 -5.24 -13.54
N PRO A 36 -56.26 -5.73 -14.12
CA PRO A 36 -57.54 -5.56 -13.50
C PRO A 36 -57.59 -6.45 -12.25
N ALA A 37 -57.83 -5.82 -11.09
CA ALA A 37 -58.16 -6.54 -9.88
C ALA A 37 -59.52 -7.21 -10.06
N ILE A 38 -59.54 -8.53 -10.32
CA ILE A 38 -60.75 -9.33 -10.25
C ILE A 38 -61.10 -9.45 -8.77
N ARG A 39 -62.00 -8.59 -8.29
CA ARG A 39 -62.65 -8.75 -6.98
C ARG A 39 -63.64 -9.91 -7.09
N TRP A 40 -63.31 -11.02 -6.46
CA TRP A 40 -64.26 -12.09 -6.18
C TRP A 40 -65.20 -11.62 -5.08
N TYR A 41 -66.41 -11.21 -5.45
CA TYR A 41 -67.54 -11.12 -4.53
C TYR A 41 -68.40 -12.35 -4.77
N SER A 42 -68.32 -13.31 -3.86
CA SER A 42 -69.26 -14.42 -3.77
C SER A 42 -70.51 -13.91 -3.04
N ASP A 43 -71.60 -13.75 -3.76
CA ASP A 43 -72.94 -13.81 -3.15
C ASP A 43 -73.96 -14.26 -4.22
N ALA A 44 -74.29 -15.55 -4.18
CA ALA A 44 -75.54 -16.10 -4.69
C ALA A 44 -75.93 -17.31 -3.83
N PRO A 45 -77.21 -17.43 -3.41
CA PRO A 45 -77.61 -18.28 -2.29
C PRO A 45 -77.80 -19.75 -2.66
N ALA A 46 -77.76 -20.56 -1.60
CA ALA A 46 -77.79 -22.01 -1.57
C ALA A 46 -79.03 -22.67 -2.20
N ALA A 47 -78.81 -23.83 -2.82
CA ALA A 47 -79.76 -24.92 -2.89
C ALA A 47 -79.01 -26.27 -2.74
N LYS A 48 -79.11 -26.84 -1.51
CA LYS A 48 -79.20 -28.25 -1.07
C LYS A 48 -78.57 -29.35 -1.93
N GLU A 49 -77.53 -30.04 -1.47
CA GLU A 49 -77.47 -31.16 -0.49
C GLU A 49 -77.12 -32.46 -1.24
N GLY A 50 -75.96 -33.00 -0.89
CA GLY A 50 -75.26 -34.13 -1.53
C GLY A 50 -73.91 -34.36 -0.82
N GLU A 51 -73.98 -34.51 0.50
CA GLU A 51 -72.97 -35.00 1.45
C GLU A 51 -72.36 -36.36 1.01
N ALA A 52 -71.15 -36.81 1.39
CA ALA A 52 -70.12 -36.32 2.31
C ALA A 52 -68.82 -37.15 2.19
N ALA A 53 -68.54 -37.83 1.07
CA ALA A 53 -67.43 -38.80 0.99
C ALA A 53 -66.14 -38.26 0.33
N GLU A 54 -66.21 -37.45 -0.74
CA GLU A 54 -65.01 -37.00 -1.47
C GLU A 54 -64.32 -35.76 -0.88
N LYS A 55 -65.04 -34.92 -0.13
CA LYS A 55 -64.47 -33.69 0.47
C LYS A 55 -63.45 -33.91 1.58
N LYS A 56 -63.34 -35.13 2.12
CA LYS A 56 -62.37 -35.46 3.19
C LYS A 56 -61.00 -35.85 2.66
N GLU A 57 -60.89 -36.34 1.42
CA GLU A 57 -59.61 -36.74 0.82
C GLU A 57 -58.92 -35.56 0.12
N GLU A 58 -59.65 -34.67 -0.55
CA GLU A 58 -59.06 -33.45 -1.16
C GLU A 58 -58.59 -32.41 -0.12
N ALA A 59 -59.24 -32.33 1.06
CA ALA A 59 -58.79 -31.46 2.14
C ALA A 59 -57.55 -31.99 2.88
N ALA A 60 -57.26 -33.29 2.79
CA ALA A 60 -56.09 -33.92 3.39
C ALA A 60 -54.86 -33.80 2.49
N THR A 61 -55.00 -33.98 1.17
CA THR A 61 -53.92 -33.83 0.19
C THR A 61 -53.45 -32.38 0.05
N VAL A 62 -54.38 -31.41 0.07
CA VAL A 62 -54.06 -29.98 0.03
C VAL A 62 -53.32 -29.52 1.30
N ASN A 63 -53.58 -30.12 2.46
CA ASN A 63 -52.86 -29.82 3.71
C ASN A 63 -51.43 -30.37 3.71
N ASP A 64 -51.19 -31.54 3.13
CA ASP A 64 -49.84 -32.12 2.99
C ASP A 64 -48.98 -31.37 1.97
N GLU A 65 -49.57 -30.91 0.86
CA GLU A 65 -48.87 -30.04 -0.10
C GLU A 65 -48.58 -28.66 0.49
N ALA A 66 -49.53 -28.08 1.23
CA ALA A 66 -49.31 -26.83 1.95
C ALA A 66 -48.23 -26.96 3.05
N ALA A 67 -48.13 -28.12 3.71
CA ALA A 67 -47.06 -28.38 4.69
C ALA A 67 -45.69 -28.48 4.02
N LYS A 68 -45.58 -29.20 2.89
CA LYS A 68 -44.33 -29.29 2.09
C LYS A 68 -43.88 -27.91 1.60
N LEU A 69 -44.80 -27.12 1.04
CA LEU A 69 -44.52 -25.75 0.57
C LEU A 69 -44.02 -24.84 1.71
N LYS A 70 -44.60 -24.94 2.91
CA LYS A 70 -44.12 -24.20 4.09
C LYS A 70 -42.70 -24.60 4.48
N THR A 71 -42.40 -25.91 4.51
CA THR A 71 -41.04 -26.37 4.81
C THR A 71 -40.01 -25.92 3.78
N ASP A 72 -40.40 -25.82 2.51
CA ASP A 72 -39.49 -25.35 1.45
C ASP A 72 -39.30 -23.83 1.47
N ILE A 73 -40.32 -23.06 1.88
CA ILE A 73 -40.19 -21.63 2.17
C ILE A 73 -39.21 -21.42 3.33
N GLU A 74 -39.36 -22.15 4.42
CA GLU A 74 -38.46 -22.04 5.58
C GLU A 74 -37.01 -22.42 5.25
N LYS A 75 -36.78 -23.42 4.39
CA LYS A 75 -35.43 -23.75 3.89
C LYS A 75 -34.85 -22.62 3.07
N LYS A 76 -35.63 -22.05 2.14
CA LYS A 76 -35.18 -20.92 1.31
C LYS A 76 -34.93 -19.66 2.14
N ASP A 77 -35.72 -19.41 3.18
CA ASP A 77 -35.48 -18.29 4.09
C ASP A 77 -34.18 -18.46 4.86
N LYS A 78 -33.87 -19.68 5.33
CA LYS A 78 -32.57 -20.00 5.96
C LYS A 78 -31.40 -19.82 4.97
N GLU A 79 -31.54 -20.32 3.75
CA GLU A 79 -30.54 -20.12 2.69
C GLU A 79 -30.31 -18.63 2.39
N ILE A 80 -31.39 -17.83 2.33
CA ILE A 80 -31.30 -16.38 2.12
C ILE A 80 -30.54 -15.71 3.27
N VAL A 81 -30.79 -16.10 4.52
CA VAL A 81 -30.07 -15.56 5.69
C VAL A 81 -28.59 -15.91 5.62
N GLU A 82 -28.24 -17.17 5.32
CA GLU A 82 -26.86 -17.60 5.17
C GLU A 82 -26.14 -16.90 4.02
N LEU A 83 -26.81 -16.72 2.87
CA LEU A 83 -26.26 -16.03 1.71
C LEU A 83 -26.04 -14.54 2.01
N LYS A 84 -26.98 -13.91 2.72
CA LYS A 84 -26.82 -12.51 3.17
C LYS A 84 -25.65 -12.37 4.12
N ASP A 85 -25.46 -13.29 5.07
CA ASP A 85 -24.31 -13.26 5.98
C ASP A 85 -22.98 -13.43 5.23
N LYS A 86 -22.89 -14.42 4.33
CA LYS A 86 -21.73 -14.63 3.45
C LYS A 86 -21.44 -13.41 2.58
N TYR A 87 -22.49 -12.78 2.05
CA TYR A 87 -22.36 -11.56 1.24
C TYR A 87 -21.86 -10.39 2.08
N LEU A 88 -22.45 -10.12 3.25
CA LEU A 88 -22.02 -9.04 4.13
C LEU A 88 -20.58 -9.22 4.60
N ARG A 89 -20.19 -10.46 4.94
CA ARG A 89 -18.80 -10.79 5.28
C ARG A 89 -17.86 -10.55 4.10
N SER A 90 -18.19 -11.03 2.90
CA SER A 90 -17.31 -10.82 1.74
C SER A 90 -17.18 -9.34 1.35
N VAL A 91 -18.24 -8.54 1.51
CA VAL A 91 -18.19 -7.09 1.33
C VAL A 91 -17.29 -6.42 2.38
N ALA A 92 -17.35 -6.88 3.64
CA ALA A 92 -16.47 -6.39 4.70
C ALA A 92 -15.00 -6.74 4.42
N ASP A 93 -14.71 -7.98 4.03
CA ASP A 93 -13.36 -8.43 3.68
C ASP A 93 -12.80 -7.65 2.49
N PHE A 94 -13.63 -7.37 1.48
CA PHE A 94 -13.24 -6.57 0.33
C PHE A 94 -12.90 -5.12 0.71
N ARG A 95 -13.67 -4.51 1.61
CA ARG A 95 -13.37 -3.15 2.12
C ARG A 95 -12.07 -3.13 2.91
N ASN A 96 -11.86 -4.10 3.80
CA ASN A 96 -10.61 -4.25 4.55
C ASN A 96 -9.41 -4.41 3.62
N LEU A 97 -9.54 -5.23 2.57
CA LEU A 97 -8.52 -5.40 1.55
C LEU A 97 -8.26 -4.09 0.81
N GLN A 98 -9.29 -3.38 0.37
CA GLN A 98 -9.12 -2.09 -0.31
C GLN A 98 -8.38 -1.07 0.56
N GLU A 99 -8.73 -0.95 1.84
CA GLU A 99 -8.03 -0.06 2.76
C GLU A 99 -6.57 -0.46 2.96
N ARG A 100 -6.32 -1.76 3.13
CA ARG A 100 -4.97 -2.30 3.28
C ARG A 100 -4.14 -2.03 2.04
N THR A 101 -4.65 -2.35 0.85
CA THR A 101 -3.95 -2.13 -0.42
C THR A 101 -3.70 -0.65 -0.67
N LYS A 102 -4.63 0.26 -0.28
CA LYS A 102 -4.37 1.71 -0.35
C LYS A 102 -3.18 2.13 0.51
N ARG A 103 -3.09 1.64 1.75
CA ARG A 103 -1.95 1.92 2.65
C ARG A 103 -0.65 1.34 2.11
N GLU A 104 -0.68 0.11 1.59
CA GLU A 104 0.49 -0.55 0.98
C GLU A 104 0.97 0.17 -0.28
N ILE A 105 0.05 0.60 -1.16
CA ILE A 105 0.39 1.38 -2.36
C ILE A 105 0.98 2.73 -1.97
N GLN A 106 0.41 3.40 -0.97
CA GLN A 106 0.92 4.69 -0.50
C GLN A 106 2.34 4.51 0.07
N GLY A 107 2.55 3.53 0.95
CA GLY A 107 3.89 3.21 1.46
C GLY A 107 4.88 2.82 0.36
N ALA A 108 4.44 2.05 -0.64
CA ALA A 108 5.28 1.69 -1.77
C ALA A 108 5.69 2.91 -2.60
N LYS A 109 4.81 3.92 -2.75
CA LYS A 109 5.14 5.18 -3.43
C LYS A 109 6.10 6.03 -2.60
N ASP A 110 5.81 6.22 -1.33
CA ASP A 110 6.59 7.07 -0.43
C ASP A 110 8.02 6.54 -0.23
N PHE A 111 8.21 5.22 -0.34
CA PHE A 111 9.50 4.54 -0.17
C PHE A 111 10.03 3.89 -1.46
N ALA A 112 9.46 4.19 -2.64
CA ALA A 112 9.90 3.61 -3.92
C ALA A 112 11.39 3.89 -4.20
N ILE A 113 11.84 5.10 -3.85
CA ILE A 113 13.21 5.57 -4.09
C ILE A 113 14.21 5.12 -3.03
N GLN A 114 13.79 4.34 -2.02
CA GLN A 114 14.63 4.00 -0.87
C GLN A 114 15.96 3.34 -1.27
N ARG A 115 15.92 2.38 -2.20
CA ARG A 115 17.13 1.69 -2.67
C ARG A 115 18.07 2.64 -3.41
N PHE A 116 17.52 3.43 -4.32
CA PHE A 116 18.28 4.43 -5.07
C PHE A 116 18.90 5.48 -4.15
N ALA A 117 18.14 5.96 -3.15
CA ALA A 117 18.62 6.92 -2.18
C ALA A 117 19.77 6.36 -1.33
N ARG A 118 19.74 5.07 -0.97
CA ARG A 118 20.84 4.41 -0.24
C ARG A 118 22.13 4.43 -1.03
N ASP A 119 22.08 4.05 -2.30
CA ASP A 119 23.25 4.01 -3.18
C ASP A 119 23.78 5.43 -3.45
N LEU A 120 22.88 6.41 -3.57
CA LEU A 120 23.24 7.82 -3.76
C LEU A 120 23.90 8.43 -2.52
N VAL A 121 23.41 8.10 -1.33
CA VAL A 121 23.97 8.58 -0.05
C VAL A 121 25.43 8.16 0.13
N GLU A 122 25.84 6.98 -0.36
CA GLU A 122 27.25 6.58 -0.36
C GLU A 122 28.13 7.51 -1.20
N SER A 123 27.58 8.05 -2.30
CA SER A 123 28.28 9.02 -3.15
C SER A 123 28.41 10.38 -2.45
N VAL A 124 27.40 10.80 -1.67
CA VAL A 124 27.45 12.01 -0.85
C VAL A 124 28.55 11.91 0.21
N ASP A 125 28.66 10.77 0.88
CA ASP A 125 29.73 10.56 1.87
C ASP A 125 31.12 10.61 1.24
N ASN A 126 31.27 10.16 -0.01
CA ASN A 126 32.52 10.26 -0.74
C ASN A 126 32.88 11.73 -1.04
N LEU A 127 31.89 12.58 -1.35
CA LEU A 127 32.09 14.02 -1.51
C LEU A 127 32.46 14.69 -0.18
N ASP A 128 31.76 14.36 0.91
CA ASP A 128 32.11 14.83 2.26
C ASP A 128 33.56 14.44 2.63
N ARG A 129 33.95 13.19 2.35
CA ARG A 129 35.32 12.71 2.60
C ARG A 129 36.32 13.47 1.74
N ALA A 130 36.01 13.72 0.47
CA ALA A 130 36.87 14.50 -0.41
C ALA A 130 37.08 15.93 0.14
N LEU A 131 36.01 16.60 0.59
CA LEU A 131 36.11 17.92 1.22
C LEU A 131 36.94 17.89 2.52
N GLY A 132 36.84 16.81 3.31
CA GLY A 132 37.62 16.63 4.54
C GLY A 132 39.10 16.27 4.33
N THR A 133 39.50 15.78 3.15
CA THR A 133 40.90 15.41 2.88
C THR A 133 41.82 16.60 2.67
N VAL A 134 41.28 17.77 2.29
CA VAL A 134 42.09 18.97 2.07
C VAL A 134 42.35 19.67 3.40
N PRO A 135 43.62 19.79 3.85
CA PRO A 135 43.93 20.47 5.11
C PRO A 135 43.53 21.95 5.05
N ALA A 136 42.91 22.45 6.12
CA ALA A 136 42.47 23.84 6.22
C ALA A 136 43.61 24.87 6.00
N GLU A 137 44.85 24.48 6.28
CA GLU A 137 46.05 25.30 6.06
C GLU A 137 46.32 25.56 4.57
N LYS A 138 46.09 24.54 3.71
CA LYS A 138 46.31 24.64 2.26
C LYS A 138 45.20 25.42 1.54
N LEU A 139 44.03 25.55 2.18
CA LEU A 139 42.90 26.35 1.70
C LEU A 139 43.06 27.86 2.01
N LYS A 140 43.96 28.22 2.93
CA LYS A 140 44.24 29.62 3.32
C LYS A 140 45.56 30.16 2.78
N ALA A 141 46.42 29.28 2.24
CA ALA A 141 47.68 29.68 1.66
C ALA A 141 47.47 30.28 0.26
N ASP A 142 47.96 31.49 0.04
CA ASP A 142 47.82 32.26 -1.21
C ASP A 142 48.41 31.56 -2.47
N GLY A 143 49.13 30.45 -2.30
CA GLY A 143 49.82 29.74 -3.38
C GLY A 143 48.97 28.76 -4.21
N ASN A 144 47.73 28.43 -3.81
CA ASN A 144 46.98 27.34 -4.44
C ASN A 144 45.55 27.73 -4.88
N VAL A 145 45.44 28.77 -5.72
CA VAL A 145 44.17 29.29 -6.24
C VAL A 145 43.32 28.20 -6.91
N ASP A 146 43.94 27.31 -7.68
CA ASP A 146 43.24 26.22 -8.39
C ASP A 146 42.63 25.18 -7.44
N LEU A 147 43.30 24.88 -6.32
CA LEU A 147 42.79 23.95 -5.31
C LEU A 147 41.62 24.54 -4.53
N ILE A 148 41.68 25.85 -4.24
CA ILE A 148 40.59 26.58 -3.57
C ILE A 148 39.36 26.59 -4.47
N ALA A 149 39.53 26.96 -5.75
CA ALA A 149 38.45 26.96 -6.74
C ALA A 149 37.81 25.56 -6.92
N LEU A 150 38.63 24.51 -6.95
CA LEU A 150 38.14 23.13 -7.01
C LEU A 150 37.35 22.74 -5.75
N HIS A 151 37.88 23.03 -4.57
CA HIS A 151 37.22 22.75 -3.30
C HIS A 151 35.86 23.46 -3.21
N ASP A 152 35.80 24.73 -3.61
CA ASP A 152 34.56 25.50 -3.62
C ASP A 152 33.56 24.95 -4.65
N GLY A 153 34.02 24.53 -5.83
CA GLY A 153 33.16 23.87 -6.82
C GLY A 153 32.55 22.55 -6.32
N ILE A 154 33.33 21.74 -5.59
CA ILE A 154 32.83 20.51 -4.95
C ILE A 154 31.82 20.86 -3.86
N LYS A 155 32.10 21.86 -3.01
CA LYS A 155 31.20 22.32 -1.94
C LYS A 155 29.87 22.84 -2.48
N MET A 156 29.90 23.56 -3.60
CA MET A 156 28.68 24.02 -4.29
C MET A 156 27.87 22.83 -4.82
N THR A 157 28.53 21.84 -5.41
CA THR A 157 27.89 20.64 -5.94
C THR A 157 27.23 19.82 -4.82
N ASP A 158 27.92 19.63 -3.69
CA ASP A 158 27.37 18.98 -2.50
C ASP A 158 26.13 19.73 -1.97
N SER A 159 26.20 21.05 -1.87
CA SER A 159 25.10 21.89 -1.41
C SER A 159 23.86 21.76 -2.32
N ILE A 160 24.06 21.79 -3.64
CA ILE A 160 22.99 21.60 -4.62
C ILE A 160 22.40 20.19 -4.47
N LEU A 161 23.24 19.17 -4.35
CA LEU A 161 22.81 17.78 -4.21
C LEU A 161 22.01 17.57 -2.92
N ILE A 162 22.43 18.12 -1.79
CA ILE A 162 21.66 18.07 -0.55
C ILE A 162 20.33 18.79 -0.71
N SER A 163 20.29 19.92 -1.41
CA SER A 163 19.04 20.64 -1.66
C SER A 163 18.07 19.85 -2.54
N THR A 164 18.55 19.10 -3.52
CA THR A 164 17.69 18.23 -4.36
C THR A 164 17.20 17.02 -3.59
N LEU A 165 18.05 16.39 -2.78
CA LEU A 165 17.68 15.31 -1.87
C LEU A 165 16.56 15.71 -0.90
N LYS A 166 16.66 16.92 -0.31
CA LYS A 166 15.61 17.46 0.57
C LYS A 166 14.25 17.61 -0.13
N LYS A 167 14.23 18.00 -1.41
CA LYS A 167 12.97 18.09 -2.18
C LYS A 167 12.28 16.73 -2.37
N HIS A 168 13.04 15.64 -2.32
CA HIS A 168 12.52 14.27 -2.41
C HIS A 168 12.26 13.64 -1.03
N GLY A 169 12.25 14.44 0.05
CA GLY A 169 11.97 13.98 1.40
C GLY A 169 13.15 13.29 2.08
N LEU A 170 14.37 13.46 1.55
CA LEU A 170 15.59 12.96 2.18
C LEU A 170 16.23 14.04 3.07
N GLU A 171 16.24 13.81 4.38
CA GLU A 171 16.77 14.74 5.36
C GLU A 171 18.06 14.19 5.96
N ARG A 172 19.14 14.98 5.85
CA ARG A 172 20.43 14.71 6.50
C ARG A 172 20.35 15.22 7.93
N PHE A 173 20.73 14.38 8.89
CA PHE A 173 20.84 14.78 10.29
C PHE A 173 22.23 14.48 10.83
N ASP A 174 22.75 15.39 11.64
CA ASP A 174 24.03 15.27 12.32
C ASP A 174 23.84 15.55 13.82
N PRO A 175 23.81 14.49 14.65
CA PRO A 175 23.53 14.63 16.08
C PRO A 175 24.66 15.29 16.88
N SER A 176 25.86 15.43 16.29
CA SER A 176 26.99 16.07 16.97
C SER A 176 26.94 17.60 16.87
N ASP A 177 26.38 18.14 15.79
CA ASP A 177 26.20 19.59 15.62
C ASP A 177 25.07 20.12 16.50
N SER A 178 24.02 19.31 16.72
CA SER A 178 22.88 19.66 17.58
C SER A 178 23.12 19.35 19.06
N GLY A 179 24.18 18.60 19.41
CA GLY A 179 24.45 18.18 20.79
C GLY A 179 23.34 17.29 21.35
N GLU A 180 22.67 16.52 20.50
CA GLU A 180 21.52 15.71 20.89
C GLU A 180 21.93 14.50 21.76
N LYS A 181 21.00 14.09 22.62
CA LYS A 181 21.13 12.84 23.39
C LYS A 181 21.04 11.64 22.45
N PHE A 182 21.83 10.61 22.75
CA PHE A 182 21.84 9.38 21.98
C PHE A 182 20.45 8.71 21.96
N ASN A 183 19.92 8.47 20.76
CA ASN A 183 18.66 7.75 20.56
C ASN A 183 18.92 6.48 19.73
N PRO A 184 18.74 5.27 20.29
CA PRO A 184 18.99 4.00 19.61
C PRO A 184 18.18 3.78 18.32
N ASN A 185 17.03 4.44 18.16
CA ASN A 185 16.19 4.27 16.97
C ASN A 185 16.78 4.94 15.72
N VAL A 186 17.59 5.99 15.91
CA VAL A 186 18.13 6.82 14.83
C VAL A 186 19.66 6.82 14.78
N HIS A 187 20.33 6.51 15.89
CA HIS A 187 21.79 6.59 16.04
C HIS A 187 22.41 5.21 16.29
N GLU A 188 23.58 4.98 15.69
CA GLU A 188 24.43 3.82 15.92
C GLU A 188 25.68 4.26 16.69
N ALA A 189 25.81 3.84 17.95
CA ALA A 189 26.98 4.15 18.76
C ALA A 189 28.15 3.23 18.41
N VAL A 190 29.18 3.78 17.77
CA VAL A 190 30.36 3.00 17.34
C VAL A 190 31.41 2.93 18.44
N PHE A 191 31.55 3.97 19.25
CA PHE A 191 32.54 4.04 20.33
C PHE A 191 32.10 5.00 21.43
N GLN A 192 32.72 4.84 22.60
CA GLN A 192 32.49 5.69 23.77
C GLN A 192 33.82 6.33 24.17
N ALA A 193 33.79 7.62 24.52
CA ALA A 193 34.96 8.34 24.98
C ALA A 193 34.62 9.23 26.18
N PRO A 194 35.48 9.32 27.20
CA PRO A 194 35.30 10.27 28.28
C PRO A 194 35.55 11.69 27.75
N GLN A 195 34.62 12.60 28.05
CA GLN A 195 34.74 14.02 27.73
C GLN A 195 34.27 14.82 28.96
N PRO A 196 35.21 15.37 29.76
CA PRO A 196 34.88 16.01 31.03
C PRO A 196 33.97 17.24 30.87
N ASP A 197 33.91 17.80 29.66
CA ASP A 197 33.15 19.00 29.36
C ASP A 197 31.68 18.73 28.97
N LYS A 198 31.26 17.47 28.78
CA LYS A 198 29.92 17.10 28.28
C LYS A 198 29.24 16.06 29.17
N GLU A 199 27.90 16.10 29.21
CA GLU A 199 27.10 15.12 29.96
C GLU A 199 27.16 13.72 29.33
N ASP A 200 26.96 12.70 30.17
CA ASP A 200 26.89 11.31 29.73
C ASP A 200 25.72 11.07 28.78
N GLY A 201 25.95 10.25 27.75
CA GLY A 201 24.94 9.88 26.77
C GLY A 201 24.72 10.90 25.65
N ILE A 202 25.48 12.00 25.62
CA ILE A 202 25.46 12.98 24.52
C ILE A 202 26.31 12.47 23.34
N CYS A 203 25.85 12.70 22.12
CA CYS A 203 26.65 12.47 20.91
C CYS A 203 27.68 13.59 20.75
N PHE A 204 28.98 13.28 20.83
CA PHE A 204 30.03 14.30 20.72
C PHE A 204 30.65 14.39 19.33
N HIS A 205 30.70 13.29 18.59
CA HIS A 205 31.30 13.22 17.27
C HIS A 205 30.55 12.27 16.36
N THR A 206 30.28 12.69 15.12
CA THR A 206 29.61 11.91 14.09
C THR A 206 30.64 11.50 13.06
N GLN A 207 30.92 10.20 12.97
CA GLN A 207 31.81 9.66 11.95
C GLN A 207 31.12 9.60 10.59
N GLN A 208 29.85 9.22 10.58
CA GLN A 208 29.05 9.09 9.37
C GLN A 208 27.66 9.66 9.63
N LYS A 209 27.26 10.62 8.80
CA LYS A 209 26.00 11.34 8.99
C LYS A 209 24.79 10.46 8.64
N GLY A 210 23.70 10.69 9.34
CA GLY A 210 22.48 9.92 9.18
C GLY A 210 21.54 10.53 8.13
N PHE A 211 20.67 9.68 7.58
CA PHE A 211 19.65 10.11 6.61
C PHE A 211 18.28 9.53 6.96
N LEU A 212 17.27 10.39 6.92
CA LEU A 212 15.86 10.07 7.05
C LEU A 212 15.19 10.21 5.68
N LEU A 213 14.29 9.30 5.33
CA LEU A 213 13.42 9.38 4.15
C LEU A 213 11.98 9.44 4.65
N ASN A 214 11.29 10.56 4.44
CA ASN A 214 9.88 10.73 4.83
C ASN A 214 9.60 10.29 6.29
N GLY A 215 10.50 10.65 7.22
CA GLY A 215 10.40 10.31 8.65
C GLY A 215 10.89 8.90 9.04
N ARG A 216 11.28 8.04 8.08
CA ARG A 216 11.87 6.73 8.34
C ARG A 216 13.39 6.78 8.22
N VAL A 217 14.10 6.09 9.11
CA VAL A 217 15.56 5.96 9.04
C VAL A 217 15.97 5.14 7.82
N LEU A 218 16.67 5.79 6.88
CA LEU A 218 17.29 5.13 5.73
C LEU A 218 18.64 4.52 6.15
N ARG A 219 19.42 5.32 6.88
CA ARG A 219 20.72 4.96 7.45
C ARG A 219 20.91 5.70 8.78
N PRO A 220 21.27 5.01 9.88
CA PRO A 220 21.54 5.66 11.14
C PRO A 220 22.83 6.50 11.07
N ALA A 221 22.91 7.53 11.91
CA ALA A 221 24.17 8.26 12.10
C ALA A 221 25.11 7.44 12.98
N LYS A 222 26.36 7.27 12.55
CA LYS A 222 27.40 6.61 13.35
C LYS A 222 28.06 7.63 14.25
N VAL A 223 27.89 7.46 15.54
CA VAL A 223 28.25 8.46 16.56
C VAL A 223 29.18 7.89 17.62
N GLY A 224 30.03 8.76 18.14
CA GLY A 224 30.73 8.61 19.41
C GLY A 224 29.87 9.18 20.53
N VAL A 225 29.64 8.40 21.59
CA VAL A 225 28.84 8.81 22.75
C VAL A 225 29.76 9.12 23.92
N VAL A 226 29.44 10.18 24.67
CA VAL A 226 30.17 10.50 25.89
C VAL A 226 29.79 9.52 26.98
N LYS A 227 30.82 8.94 27.61
CA LYS A 227 30.68 8.18 28.85
C LYS A 227 31.82 8.58 29.77
N ASN A 228 31.51 9.44 30.72
CA ASN A 228 32.41 9.77 31.80
C ASN A 228 32.41 8.58 32.77
N ALA A 229 33.61 8.07 33.04
CA ALA A 229 33.82 6.92 33.91
C ALA A 229 33.63 7.30 35.38
#